data_AF-A0A800M6C6-F1
#
_entry.id   AF-A0A800M6C6-F1
#
_cell.length_a   1.000
_cell.length_b   1.000
_cell.length_c   1.000
_cell.angle_alpha   90.00
_cell.angle_beta   90.00
_cell.angle_gamma   90.00
#
_symmetry.space_group_name_H-M   'P 1'
#
loop_
_entity.id
_entity.type
_entity.pdbx_description
1 polymer ?
#
loop_
_entity_poly.entity_id
_entity_poly.type
_entity_poly.pdbx_seq_one_letter_code
_entity_poly.pdbx_strand_id
1 'polypeptide(L)'
;FGIRPDRPETGYGYIKAGEALEVGFKVADFVEKPDQSTAESYLESSDYTWNASIFMATAETWLDEFRNHAPGLLAVFENATVDGKELADPEVIRKIYQSIESDSIDYALLEKSKRVAVLPVDMEWSDLGSWESIYQVSEKDKQGNVIRGNVITHDTHNCLIFSSKKLVTSIGAENLIIVETDDALLVCDMTRSQDVKKLVETLKSEERHEYKFHTRVMRPWGSATTILENTIYRIRMLEIQPGKSLSLQSHQQRSEHWVVLEGTADVQRGDEKVILQENESAYIPKGMHHRLGNTGDTTLQIIEVQQGEYLGDDDIERF
;
A
#
# COMPACT_ATOMS: atom_id res chain seq x y z
N PHE A 1 -12.29 15.49 13.17
CA PHE A 1 -11.52 16.59 13.79
C PHE A 1 -11.15 17.59 12.72
N GLY A 2 -11.08 18.88 13.05
CA GLY A 2 -10.82 19.96 12.09
C GLY A 2 -9.45 20.61 12.32
N ILE A 3 -8.57 20.62 11.31
CA ILE A 3 -7.28 21.33 11.36
C ILE A 3 -7.47 22.74 10.83
N ARG A 4 -6.83 23.74 11.45
CA ARG A 4 -6.82 25.10 10.91
C ARG A 4 -6.09 25.12 9.55
N PRO A 5 -6.71 25.58 8.47
CA PRO A 5 -6.05 25.68 7.18
C PRO A 5 -4.94 26.73 7.22
N ASP A 6 -3.77 26.40 6.66
CA ASP A 6 -2.65 27.34 6.47
C ASP A 6 -2.44 27.76 5.00
N ARG A 7 -3.14 27.08 4.07
CA ARG A 7 -3.08 27.30 2.63
C ARG A 7 -4.40 26.84 1.95
N PRO A 8 -4.66 27.21 0.70
CA PRO A 8 -5.84 26.76 -0.04
C PRO A 8 -5.59 25.37 -0.68
N GLU A 9 -5.66 24.30 0.10
CA GLU A 9 -5.37 22.93 -0.35
C GLU A 9 -6.58 22.28 -1.03
N THR A 10 -6.51 22.04 -2.34
CA THR A 10 -7.60 21.39 -3.10
C THR A 10 -7.69 19.87 -2.89
N GLY A 11 -6.65 19.26 -2.30
CA GLY A 11 -6.62 17.83 -2.01
C GLY A 11 -7.42 17.41 -0.77
N TYR A 12 -7.85 18.35 0.07
CA TYR A 12 -8.46 18.07 1.38
C TYR A 12 -9.98 18.36 1.41
N GLY A 13 -10.67 17.70 2.33
CA GLY A 13 -12.02 18.09 2.72
C GLY A 13 -12.02 19.32 3.62
N TYR A 14 -13.04 20.16 3.49
CA TYR A 14 -13.27 21.35 4.30
C TYR A 14 -14.56 21.23 5.10
N ILE A 15 -14.50 21.59 6.38
CA ILE A 15 -15.59 21.49 7.35
C ILE A 15 -15.93 22.89 7.84
N LYS A 16 -17.14 23.34 7.56
CA LYS A 16 -17.67 24.61 8.09
C LYS A 16 -18.23 24.42 9.49
N ALA A 17 -17.72 25.19 10.44
CA ALA A 17 -18.29 25.22 11.78
C ALA A 17 -19.69 25.88 11.77
N GLY A 18 -20.64 25.24 12.47
CA GLY A 18 -21.99 25.72 12.66
C GLY A 18 -22.26 26.15 14.11
N GLU A 19 -23.40 25.75 14.63
CA GLU A 19 -23.78 26.04 16.03
C GLU A 19 -22.77 25.44 17.02
N ALA A 20 -22.37 26.22 18.01
CA ALA A 20 -21.51 25.74 19.09
C ALA A 20 -22.20 24.64 19.92
N LEU A 21 -21.42 23.64 20.30
CA LEU A 21 -21.78 22.60 21.26
C LEU A 21 -21.05 22.84 22.58
N GLU A 22 -21.30 22.01 23.59
CA GLU A 22 -20.53 22.04 24.84
C GLU A 22 -19.02 21.85 24.56
N VAL A 23 -18.70 20.97 23.61
CA VAL A 23 -17.35 20.78 23.08
C VAL A 23 -17.42 20.73 21.56
N GLY A 24 -16.77 21.70 20.91
CA GLY A 24 -16.74 21.83 19.45
C GLY A 24 -18.00 22.48 18.87
N PHE A 25 -18.28 22.17 17.61
CA PHE A 25 -19.37 22.76 16.83
C PHE A 25 -20.11 21.68 16.05
N LYS A 26 -21.40 21.90 15.77
CA LYS A 26 -22.08 21.14 14.71
C LYS A 26 -21.41 21.46 13.37
N VAL A 27 -21.39 20.49 12.46
CA VAL A 27 -20.97 20.75 11.08
C VAL A 27 -22.14 21.42 10.35
N ALA A 28 -21.91 22.65 9.85
CA ALA A 28 -22.88 23.36 9.03
C ALA A 28 -22.81 22.90 7.57
N ASP A 29 -21.61 22.59 7.10
CA ASP A 29 -21.34 22.17 5.73
C ASP A 29 -20.05 21.35 5.68
N PHE A 30 -20.00 20.38 4.78
CA PHE A 30 -18.84 19.53 4.52
C PHE A 30 -18.62 19.46 3.02
N VAL A 31 -17.42 19.82 2.56
CA VAL A 31 -17.08 19.88 1.13
C VAL A 31 -15.77 19.15 0.90
N GLU A 32 -15.83 18.03 0.18
CA GLU A 32 -14.63 17.26 -0.18
C GLU A 32 -13.97 17.82 -1.44
N LYS A 33 -12.68 18.17 -1.35
CA LYS A 33 -11.81 18.55 -2.49
C LYS A 33 -12.38 19.67 -3.36
N PRO A 34 -12.54 20.89 -2.81
CA PRO A 34 -13.02 22.03 -3.56
C PRO A 34 -12.04 22.45 -4.66
N ASP A 35 -12.52 23.24 -5.62
CA ASP A 35 -11.64 23.92 -6.58
C ASP A 35 -10.78 24.99 -5.89
N GLN A 36 -9.73 25.44 -6.58
CA GLN A 36 -8.74 26.40 -6.07
C GLN A 36 -9.39 27.71 -5.55
N SER A 37 -10.33 28.27 -6.29
CA SER A 37 -10.96 29.55 -5.92
C SER A 37 -11.85 29.40 -4.68
N THR A 38 -12.53 28.25 -4.58
CA THR A 38 -13.33 27.90 -3.42
C THR A 38 -12.44 27.68 -2.19
N ALA A 39 -11.31 26.97 -2.32
CA ALA A 39 -10.35 26.76 -1.23
C ALA A 39 -9.75 28.08 -0.70
N GLU A 40 -9.44 29.03 -1.59
CA GLU A 40 -9.00 30.39 -1.23
C GLU A 40 -10.06 31.12 -0.41
N SER A 41 -11.32 31.09 -0.84
CA SER A 41 -12.42 31.71 -0.08
C SER A 41 -12.61 31.10 1.31
N TYR A 42 -12.41 29.79 1.44
CA TYR A 42 -12.51 29.09 2.73
C TYR A 42 -11.41 29.51 3.69
N LEU A 43 -10.17 29.61 3.19
CA LEU A 43 -9.02 30.10 3.96
C LEU A 43 -9.26 31.54 4.43
N GLU A 44 -9.75 32.42 3.56
CA GLU A 44 -10.01 33.82 3.90
C GLU A 44 -11.11 33.96 4.96
N SER A 45 -12.17 33.16 4.89
CA SER A 45 -13.29 33.25 5.85
C SER A 45 -12.90 32.88 7.28
N SER A 46 -11.88 32.03 7.48
CA SER A 46 -11.53 31.41 8.76
C SER A 46 -12.65 30.57 9.44
N ASP A 47 -13.80 30.41 8.78
CA ASP A 47 -14.95 29.62 9.27
C ASP A 47 -14.80 28.12 8.99
N TYR A 48 -13.82 27.76 8.16
CA TYR A 48 -13.57 26.40 7.73
C TYR A 48 -12.31 25.81 8.36
N THR A 49 -12.37 24.51 8.59
CA THR A 49 -11.24 23.66 9.00
C THR A 49 -11.03 22.55 7.98
N TRP A 50 -9.80 22.06 7.82
CA TRP A 50 -9.57 20.85 7.04
C TRP A 50 -10.07 19.62 7.79
N ASN A 51 -10.67 18.69 7.04
CA ASN A 51 -10.98 17.35 7.53
C ASN A 51 -9.67 16.57 7.73
N ALA A 52 -9.33 16.28 8.98
CA ALA A 52 -8.14 15.50 9.32
C ALA A 52 -8.27 13.99 8.98
N SER A 53 -9.44 13.54 8.54
CA SER A 53 -9.82 12.12 8.42
C SER A 53 -9.65 11.34 9.73
N ILE A 54 -9.76 12.04 10.86
CA ILE A 54 -9.81 11.46 12.21
C ILE A 54 -11.25 11.57 12.69
N PHE A 55 -11.83 10.44 13.10
CA PHE A 55 -13.22 10.34 13.52
C PHE A 55 -13.34 9.67 14.88
N MET A 56 -14.36 10.05 15.64
CA MET A 56 -14.66 9.47 16.94
C MET A 56 -16.17 9.39 17.11
N ALA A 57 -16.68 8.17 17.31
CA ALA A 57 -18.08 7.89 17.64
C ALA A 57 -18.16 6.51 18.31
N THR A 58 -19.30 6.21 18.94
CA THR A 58 -19.56 4.86 19.43
C THR A 58 -19.82 3.91 18.25
N ALA A 59 -19.55 2.61 18.42
CA ALA A 59 -19.84 1.61 17.40
C ALA A 59 -21.33 1.61 17.01
N GLU A 60 -22.23 1.74 18.00
CA GLU A 60 -23.68 1.88 17.79
C GLU A 60 -24.00 3.08 16.87
N THR A 61 -23.38 4.24 17.12
CA THR A 61 -23.59 5.43 16.30
C THR A 61 -23.15 5.20 14.87
N TRP A 62 -21.99 4.57 14.65
CA TRP A 62 -21.56 4.21 13.29
C TRP A 62 -22.56 3.30 12.59
N LEU A 63 -23.00 2.23 13.27
CA LEU A 63 -23.99 1.31 12.70
C LEU A 63 -25.30 2.01 12.35
N ASP A 64 -25.79 2.91 13.21
CA ASP A 64 -26.99 3.71 12.93
C ASP A 64 -26.82 4.64 11.73
N GLU A 65 -25.68 5.33 11.61
CA GLU A 65 -25.40 6.18 10.45
C GLU A 65 -25.30 5.36 9.16
N PHE A 66 -24.66 4.18 9.21
CA PHE A 66 -24.65 3.25 8.07
C PHE A 66 -26.05 2.74 7.71
N ARG A 67 -26.91 2.40 8.68
CA ARG A 67 -28.31 2.03 8.41
C ARG A 67 -29.07 3.13 7.68
N ASN A 68 -28.82 4.40 8.03
CA ASN A 68 -29.55 5.54 7.48
C ASN A 68 -29.02 5.99 6.11
N HIS A 69 -27.70 5.92 5.90
CA HIS A 69 -27.05 6.58 4.76
C HIS A 69 -26.38 5.62 3.76
N ALA A 70 -26.06 4.39 4.19
CA ALA A 70 -25.50 3.34 3.35
C ALA A 70 -26.01 1.93 3.75
N PRO A 71 -27.33 1.71 3.81
CA PRO A 71 -27.92 0.46 4.30
C PRO A 71 -27.49 -0.77 3.50
N GLY A 72 -27.31 -0.61 2.19
CA GLY A 72 -26.84 -1.70 1.32
C GLY A 72 -25.46 -2.21 1.70
N LEU A 73 -24.54 -1.31 2.07
CA LEU A 73 -23.20 -1.67 2.53
C LEU A 73 -23.27 -2.46 3.84
N LEU A 74 -24.03 -1.97 4.82
CA LEU A 74 -24.16 -2.63 6.11
C LEU A 74 -24.82 -4.01 6.00
N ALA A 75 -25.85 -4.14 5.17
CA ALA A 75 -26.59 -5.38 5.00
C ALA A 75 -25.69 -6.54 4.53
N VAL A 76 -24.64 -6.28 3.73
CA VAL A 76 -23.70 -7.32 3.31
C VAL A 76 -22.96 -7.92 4.50
N PHE A 77 -22.52 -7.09 5.45
CA PHE A 77 -21.85 -7.53 6.66
C PHE A 77 -22.81 -8.23 7.62
N GLU A 78 -24.01 -7.68 7.83
CA GLU A 78 -25.02 -8.27 8.70
C GLU A 78 -25.47 -9.66 8.18
N ASN A 79 -25.74 -9.80 6.88
CA ASN A 79 -26.13 -11.08 6.29
C ASN A 79 -25.02 -12.14 6.40
N ALA A 80 -23.75 -11.75 6.29
CA ALA A 80 -22.64 -12.67 6.47
C ALA A 80 -22.56 -13.22 7.89
N THR A 81 -22.89 -12.42 8.90
CA THR A 81 -22.91 -12.87 10.32
C THR A 81 -24.07 -13.79 10.67
N VAL A 82 -25.23 -13.63 10.00
CA VAL A 82 -26.45 -14.40 10.30
C VAL A 82 -26.32 -15.87 9.86
N ASP A 83 -25.51 -16.17 8.85
CA ASP A 83 -25.29 -17.52 8.31
C ASP A 83 -24.33 -18.41 9.14
N GLY A 84 -24.01 -18.03 10.39
CA GLY A 84 -23.06 -18.76 11.24
C GLY A 84 -21.60 -18.66 10.77
N LYS A 85 -21.30 -17.73 9.87
CA LYS A 85 -19.95 -17.38 9.42
C LYS A 85 -19.42 -16.24 10.27
N GLU A 86 -18.28 -16.45 10.91
CA GLU A 86 -17.65 -15.40 11.72
C GLU A 86 -16.99 -14.36 10.81
N LEU A 87 -17.15 -13.07 11.12
CA LEU A 87 -16.41 -11.95 10.51
C LEU A 87 -14.89 -11.98 10.81
N ALA A 88 -14.39 -13.07 11.41
CA ALA A 88 -12.98 -13.37 11.58
C ALA A 88 -12.43 -14.29 10.47
N ASP A 89 -13.28 -14.96 9.69
CA ASP A 89 -12.85 -15.83 8.59
C ASP A 89 -12.41 -14.99 7.37
N PRO A 90 -11.13 -15.08 6.95
CA PRO A 90 -10.62 -14.33 5.79
C PRO A 90 -11.41 -14.57 4.50
N GLU A 91 -11.97 -15.76 4.30
CA GLU A 91 -12.68 -16.12 3.08
C GLU A 91 -14.08 -15.51 3.04
N VAL A 92 -14.69 -15.31 4.21
CA VAL A 92 -15.94 -14.57 4.37
C VAL A 92 -15.70 -13.09 4.11
N ILE A 93 -14.67 -12.51 4.71
CA ILE A 93 -14.26 -11.12 4.47
C ILE A 93 -13.95 -10.87 2.99
N ARG A 94 -13.23 -11.79 2.34
CA ARG A 94 -12.93 -11.70 0.90
C ARG A 94 -14.20 -11.61 0.06
N LYS A 95 -15.19 -12.47 0.32
CA LYS A 95 -16.47 -12.47 -0.41
C LYS A 95 -17.26 -11.19 -0.19
N ILE A 96 -17.30 -10.68 1.04
CA ILE A 96 -17.93 -9.40 1.36
C ILE A 96 -17.29 -8.27 0.54
N TYR A 97 -15.96 -8.12 0.61
CA TYR A 97 -15.23 -7.06 -0.08
C TYR A 97 -15.31 -7.16 -1.61
N GLN A 98 -15.46 -8.36 -2.17
CA GLN A 98 -15.69 -8.55 -3.61
C GLN A 98 -17.10 -8.14 -4.07
N SER A 99 -18.06 -8.06 -3.13
CA SER A 99 -19.46 -7.79 -3.43
C SER A 99 -19.89 -6.33 -3.20
N ILE A 100 -19.02 -5.51 -2.60
CA ILE A 100 -19.28 -4.11 -2.30
C ILE A 100 -18.55 -3.19 -3.27
N GLU A 101 -19.16 -2.05 -3.59
CA GLU A 101 -18.50 -1.00 -4.35
C GLU A 101 -17.56 -0.20 -3.45
N SER A 102 -16.46 0.29 -4.03
CA SER A 102 -15.52 1.15 -3.32
C SER A 102 -16.08 2.56 -3.21
N ASP A 103 -16.17 3.09 -2.00
CA ASP A 103 -16.58 4.48 -1.73
C ASP A 103 -15.83 5.03 -0.50
N SER A 104 -15.73 6.36 -0.37
CA SER A 104 -15.16 6.99 0.83
C SER A 104 -16.22 7.15 1.91
N ILE A 105 -15.82 7.11 3.18
CA ILE A 105 -16.71 7.39 4.30
C ILE A 105 -17.23 8.83 4.27
N ASP A 106 -16.45 9.77 3.72
CA ASP A 106 -16.82 11.17 3.58
C ASP A 106 -18.07 11.33 2.70
N TYR A 107 -18.06 10.73 1.50
CA TYR A 107 -19.20 10.71 0.58
C TYR A 107 -20.32 9.77 1.03
N ALA A 108 -19.98 8.57 1.52
CA ALA A 108 -20.95 7.55 1.88
C ALA A 108 -21.80 7.99 3.07
N LEU A 109 -21.19 8.66 4.06
CA LEU A 109 -21.81 9.02 5.33
C LEU A 109 -21.74 10.50 5.68
N LEU A 110 -20.54 11.09 5.75
CA LEU A 110 -20.34 12.37 6.44
C LEU A 110 -21.04 13.56 5.75
N GLU A 111 -21.01 13.63 4.43
CA GLU A 111 -21.73 14.65 3.65
C GLU A 111 -23.27 14.56 3.81
N LYS A 112 -23.78 13.37 4.15
CA LYS A 112 -25.22 13.10 4.24
C LYS A 112 -25.74 13.18 5.67
N SER A 113 -24.87 12.96 6.65
CA SER A 113 -25.23 12.89 8.06
C SER A 113 -25.52 14.27 8.64
N LYS A 114 -26.58 14.34 9.45
CA LYS A 114 -26.93 15.53 10.25
C LYS A 114 -26.40 15.46 11.68
N ARG A 115 -25.67 14.41 12.02
CA ARG A 115 -25.17 14.11 13.38
C ARG A 115 -23.65 14.26 13.48
N VAL A 116 -23.07 15.08 12.61
CA VAL A 116 -21.63 15.35 12.58
C VAL A 116 -21.30 16.57 13.43
N ALA A 117 -20.25 16.45 14.23
CA ALA A 117 -19.64 17.54 14.98
C ALA A 117 -18.16 17.67 14.59
N VAL A 118 -17.65 18.89 14.63
CA VAL A 118 -16.24 19.20 14.42
C VAL A 118 -15.65 19.77 15.70
N LEU A 119 -14.51 19.21 16.10
CA LEU A 119 -13.64 19.79 17.10
C LEU A 119 -12.44 20.39 16.36
N PRO A 120 -12.35 21.74 16.26
CA PRO A 120 -11.15 22.40 15.79
C PRO A 120 -10.00 22.09 16.74
N VAL A 121 -8.86 21.71 16.18
CA VAL A 121 -7.64 21.39 16.94
C VAL A 121 -6.46 22.15 16.36
N ASP A 122 -5.61 22.63 17.24
CA ASP A 122 -4.36 23.31 16.90
C ASP A 122 -3.21 22.32 17.15
N MET A 123 -2.79 21.65 16.08
CA MET A 123 -1.67 20.71 16.08
C MET A 123 -0.99 20.72 14.72
N GLU A 124 0.31 20.38 14.69
CA GLU A 124 0.98 20.07 13.45
C GLU A 124 0.34 18.82 12.83
N TRP A 125 -0.14 18.95 11.60
CA TRP A 125 -0.80 17.85 10.89
C TRP A 125 -0.48 17.91 9.39
N SER A 126 -0.24 16.73 8.82
CA SER A 126 -0.13 16.50 7.39
C SER A 126 -0.64 15.11 7.08
N ASP A 127 -1.39 14.96 5.99
CA ASP A 127 -1.83 13.66 5.50
C ASP A 127 -0.69 12.85 4.85
N LEU A 128 0.48 13.47 4.65
CA LEU A 128 1.61 12.91 3.89
C LEU A 128 1.19 12.35 2.53
N GLY A 129 0.18 12.98 1.90
CA GLY A 129 -0.42 12.52 0.65
C GLY A 129 0.43 12.75 -0.60
N SER A 130 1.56 13.45 -0.47
CA SER A 130 2.49 13.73 -1.57
C SER A 130 3.94 13.69 -1.12
N TRP A 131 4.84 13.54 -2.09
CA TRP A 131 6.28 13.67 -1.85
C TRP A 131 6.69 15.08 -1.42
N GLU A 132 5.96 16.11 -1.85
CA GLU A 132 6.16 17.47 -1.35
C GLU A 132 5.85 17.55 0.14
N SER A 133 4.75 16.94 0.61
CA SER A 133 4.41 16.89 2.04
C SER A 133 5.55 16.29 2.86
N ILE A 134 6.18 15.21 2.36
CA ILE A 134 7.36 14.60 2.99
C ILE A 134 8.53 15.58 3.03
N TYR A 135 8.82 16.28 1.94
CA TYR A 135 9.87 17.31 1.91
C TYR A 135 9.62 18.42 2.93
N GLN A 136 8.38 18.90 3.06
CA GLN A 136 8.04 19.99 3.96
C GLN A 136 8.31 19.65 5.42
N VAL A 137 7.89 18.46 5.87
CA VAL A 137 8.05 18.02 7.28
C VAL A 137 9.44 17.46 7.60
N SER A 138 10.28 17.23 6.59
CA SER A 138 11.61 16.66 6.79
C SER A 138 12.66 17.73 7.12
N GLU A 139 13.66 17.33 7.92
CA GLU A 139 14.85 18.13 8.19
C GLU A 139 15.66 18.32 6.90
N LYS A 140 16.07 19.57 6.66
CA LYS A 140 16.77 20.00 5.44
C LYS A 140 18.24 20.28 5.74
N ASP A 141 19.11 19.97 4.80
CA ASP A 141 20.52 20.36 4.87
C ASP A 141 20.71 21.86 4.59
N LYS A 142 21.98 22.31 4.57
CA LYS A 142 22.33 23.73 4.32
C LYS A 142 21.93 24.26 2.94
N GLN A 143 21.70 23.38 1.97
CA GLN A 143 21.28 23.71 0.61
C GLN A 143 19.77 23.51 0.42
N GLY A 144 19.04 23.22 1.50
CA GLY A 144 17.60 22.98 1.47
C GLY A 144 17.23 21.55 1.06
N ASN A 145 18.18 20.63 0.91
CA ASN A 145 17.86 19.27 0.47
C ASN A 145 17.41 18.38 1.63
N VAL A 146 16.51 17.46 1.32
CA VAL A 146 16.19 16.31 2.18
C VAL A 146 16.84 15.09 1.53
N ILE A 147 17.84 14.51 2.18
CA ILE A 147 18.63 13.40 1.63
C ILE A 147 18.49 12.17 2.52
N ARG A 148 18.15 11.03 1.92
CA ARG A 148 18.06 9.74 2.62
C ARG A 148 18.58 8.59 1.76
N GLY A 149 19.45 7.77 2.35
CA GLY A 149 20.02 6.60 1.69
C GLY A 149 21.37 6.88 1.02
N ASN A 150 21.70 6.09 0.01
CA ASN A 150 22.99 6.17 -0.68
C ASN A 150 22.97 7.26 -1.75
N VAL A 151 23.25 8.50 -1.33
CA VAL A 151 23.13 9.70 -2.18
C VAL A 151 24.40 10.55 -2.13
N ILE A 152 24.85 11.02 -3.29
CA ILE A 152 25.94 12.00 -3.42
C ILE A 152 25.42 13.20 -4.22
N THR A 153 25.59 14.41 -3.70
CA THR A 153 25.12 15.64 -4.35
C THR A 153 26.27 16.62 -4.57
N HIS A 154 26.19 17.42 -5.64
CA HIS A 154 27.10 18.52 -5.92
C HIS A 154 26.32 19.68 -6.52
N ASP A 155 26.30 20.84 -5.87
CA ASP A 155 25.51 21.99 -6.35
C ASP A 155 24.02 21.65 -6.54
N THR A 156 23.44 20.99 -5.53
CA THR A 156 22.03 20.55 -5.55
C THR A 156 21.26 21.30 -4.47
N HIS A 157 20.09 21.85 -4.78
CA HIS A 157 19.34 22.73 -3.90
C HIS A 157 17.84 22.40 -3.86
N ASN A 158 17.23 22.52 -2.69
CA ASN A 158 15.78 22.34 -2.48
C ASN A 158 15.21 21.01 -3.04
N CYS A 159 16.01 19.94 -3.03
CA CYS A 159 15.61 18.63 -3.55
C CYS A 159 15.20 17.66 -2.44
N LEU A 160 14.23 16.79 -2.73
CA LEU A 160 14.00 15.57 -1.96
C LEU A 160 14.66 14.40 -2.69
N ILE A 161 15.70 13.81 -2.11
CA ILE A 161 16.42 12.68 -2.71
C ILE A 161 16.40 11.48 -1.77
N PHE A 162 15.70 10.43 -2.20
CA PHE A 162 15.57 9.18 -1.49
C PHE A 162 16.15 8.04 -2.33
N SER A 163 16.93 7.17 -1.71
CA SER A 163 17.33 5.91 -2.31
C SER A 163 17.22 4.76 -1.31
N SER A 164 16.52 3.69 -1.70
CA SER A 164 16.46 2.45 -0.92
C SER A 164 17.67 1.55 -1.18
N LYS A 165 18.27 1.59 -2.39
CA LYS A 165 19.21 0.56 -2.82
C LYS A 165 20.37 1.05 -3.68
N LYS A 166 20.11 1.79 -4.76
CA LYS A 166 21.17 2.22 -5.70
C LYS A 166 21.94 3.41 -5.16
N LEU A 167 23.03 3.77 -5.83
CA LEU A 167 23.63 5.08 -5.63
C LEU A 167 22.85 6.10 -6.47
N VAL A 168 22.33 7.15 -5.84
CA VAL A 168 21.75 8.31 -6.55
C VAL A 168 22.74 9.47 -6.49
N THR A 169 23.13 9.99 -7.66
CA THR A 169 24.02 11.15 -7.76
C THR A 169 23.34 12.31 -8.47
N SER A 170 23.47 13.52 -7.94
CA SER A 170 22.95 14.73 -8.60
C SER A 170 24.01 15.82 -8.70
N ILE A 171 23.98 16.56 -9.81
CA ILE A 171 24.82 17.73 -10.05
C ILE A 171 23.97 18.85 -10.63
N GLY A 172 23.96 20.04 -10.02
CA GLY A 172 23.21 21.20 -10.54
C GLY A 172 21.68 21.02 -10.51
N ALA A 173 21.17 20.14 -9.64
CA ALA A 173 19.75 19.84 -9.55
C ALA A 173 19.05 20.82 -8.60
N GLU A 174 17.87 21.32 -8.98
CA GLU A 174 17.11 22.26 -8.17
C GLU A 174 15.63 21.92 -8.16
N ASN A 175 15.00 21.97 -6.99
CA ASN A 175 13.55 21.81 -6.81
C ASN A 175 12.99 20.49 -7.37
N LEU A 176 13.77 19.41 -7.28
CA LEU A 176 13.39 18.07 -7.75
C LEU A 176 13.09 17.11 -6.61
N ILE A 177 12.16 16.20 -6.88
CA ILE A 177 11.93 14.97 -6.13
C ILE A 177 12.56 13.84 -6.92
N ILE A 178 13.53 13.15 -6.32
CA ILE A 178 14.24 12.00 -6.88
C ILE A 178 14.08 10.85 -5.90
N VAL A 179 13.21 9.90 -6.21
CA VAL A 179 12.94 8.75 -5.34
C VAL A 179 13.29 7.47 -6.09
N GLU A 180 14.34 6.81 -5.62
CA GLU A 180 14.76 5.49 -6.08
C GLU A 180 14.30 4.43 -5.08
N THR A 181 13.51 3.49 -5.57
CA THR A 181 13.10 2.26 -4.89
C THR A 181 13.62 1.05 -5.65
N ASP A 182 13.46 -0.13 -5.06
CA ASP A 182 13.95 -1.39 -5.63
C ASP A 182 13.38 -1.70 -7.03
N ASP A 183 12.17 -1.23 -7.32
CA ASP A 183 11.40 -1.46 -8.55
C ASP A 183 11.33 -0.23 -9.48
N ALA A 184 11.47 0.99 -8.97
CA ALA A 184 11.21 2.19 -9.74
C ALA A 184 12.13 3.37 -9.39
N LEU A 185 12.23 4.31 -10.34
CA LEU A 185 12.82 5.63 -10.13
C LEU A 185 11.78 6.68 -10.52
N LEU A 186 11.41 7.53 -9.57
CA LEU A 186 10.62 8.72 -9.82
C LEU A 186 11.55 9.94 -9.86
N VAL A 187 11.42 10.74 -10.91
CA VAL A 187 11.98 12.09 -10.97
C VAL A 187 10.86 13.04 -11.37
N CYS A 188 10.56 14.02 -10.53
CA CYS A 188 9.60 15.08 -10.86
C CYS A 188 9.96 16.41 -10.22
N ASP A 189 9.38 17.48 -10.75
CA ASP A 189 9.41 18.79 -10.11
C ASP A 189 8.62 18.75 -8.79
N MET A 190 9.15 19.38 -7.74
CA MET A 190 8.53 19.42 -6.40
C MET A 190 7.07 19.90 -6.44
N THR A 191 6.79 20.92 -7.26
CA THR A 191 5.45 21.53 -7.38
C THR A 191 4.45 20.65 -8.11
N ARG A 192 4.91 19.57 -8.76
CA ARG A 192 4.09 18.62 -9.50
C ARG A 192 4.03 17.25 -8.82
N SER A 193 4.38 17.17 -7.54
CA SER A 193 4.37 15.91 -6.79
C SER A 193 3.00 15.20 -6.80
N GLN A 194 1.90 15.95 -6.86
CA GLN A 194 0.54 15.43 -6.97
C GLN A 194 0.23 14.76 -8.32
N ASP A 195 0.99 15.05 -9.38
CA ASP A 195 0.81 14.43 -10.70
C ASP A 195 1.27 12.97 -10.74
N VAL A 196 1.96 12.47 -9.70
CA VAL A 196 2.38 11.06 -9.60
C VAL A 196 1.20 10.10 -9.72
N LYS A 197 -0.01 10.50 -9.28
CA LYS A 197 -1.24 9.70 -9.46
C LYS A 197 -1.54 9.38 -10.93
N LYS A 198 -1.22 10.31 -11.85
CA LYS A 198 -1.42 10.11 -13.30
C LYS A 198 -0.46 9.03 -13.85
N LEU A 199 0.75 8.96 -13.29
CA LEU A 199 1.69 7.87 -13.63
C LEU A 199 1.16 6.54 -13.11
N VAL A 200 0.63 6.49 -11.89
CA VAL A 200 0.00 5.27 -11.35
C VAL A 200 -1.18 4.80 -12.20
N GLU A 201 -2.03 5.73 -12.68
CA GLU A 201 -3.10 5.42 -13.64
C GLU A 201 -2.57 4.85 -14.96
N THR A 202 -1.46 5.41 -15.47
CA THR A 202 -0.80 4.88 -16.66
C THR A 202 -0.31 3.45 -16.43
N LEU A 203 0.39 3.19 -15.31
CA LEU A 203 0.85 1.85 -14.93
C LEU A 203 -0.30 0.84 -14.83
N LYS A 204 -1.46 1.27 -14.32
CA LYS A 204 -2.69 0.45 -14.28
C LYS A 204 -3.18 0.11 -15.67
N SER A 205 -3.25 1.09 -16.58
CA SER A 205 -3.74 0.90 -17.96
C SER A 205 -2.82 0.02 -18.80
N GLU A 206 -1.52 0.02 -18.49
CA GLU A 206 -0.52 -0.82 -19.13
C GLU A 206 -0.35 -2.18 -18.44
N GLU A 207 -1.22 -2.51 -17.48
CA GLU A 207 -1.20 -3.76 -16.71
C GLU A 207 0.15 -4.06 -16.02
N ARG A 208 0.90 -3.01 -15.69
CA ARG A 208 2.19 -3.16 -15.04
C ARG A 208 2.06 -3.54 -13.57
N HIS A 209 3.16 -3.90 -12.92
CA HIS A 209 3.14 -4.51 -11.58
C HIS A 209 3.67 -3.58 -10.48
N GLU A 210 4.41 -2.53 -10.81
CA GLU A 210 5.07 -1.62 -9.86
C GLU A 210 4.07 -0.90 -8.94
N TYR A 211 2.81 -0.74 -9.36
CA TYR A 211 1.75 -0.17 -8.51
C TYR A 211 1.04 -1.21 -7.63
N LYS A 212 1.19 -2.51 -7.92
CA LYS A 212 0.48 -3.61 -7.25
C LYS A 212 1.33 -4.27 -6.18
N PHE A 213 2.58 -4.54 -6.50
CA PHE A 213 3.46 -5.35 -5.67
C PHE A 213 4.79 -4.64 -5.50
N HIS A 214 5.24 -4.56 -4.25
CA HIS A 214 6.65 -4.32 -3.99
C HIS A 214 7.46 -5.53 -4.46
N THR A 215 8.73 -5.33 -4.80
CA THR A 215 9.66 -6.43 -5.18
C THR A 215 9.64 -7.59 -4.20
N ARG A 216 9.48 -7.29 -2.90
CA ARG A 216 9.28 -8.26 -1.81
C ARG A 216 7.81 -8.36 -1.40
N VAL A 217 7.27 -9.57 -1.47
CA VAL A 217 5.90 -9.87 -1.05
C VAL A 217 5.89 -10.77 0.17
N MET A 218 5.21 -10.35 1.23
CA MET A 218 5.03 -11.14 2.45
C MET A 218 3.97 -12.25 2.24
N ARG A 219 4.21 -13.40 2.86
CA ARG A 219 3.37 -14.60 2.81
C ARG A 219 3.27 -15.21 4.22
N PRO A 220 2.25 -16.02 4.51
CA PRO A 220 2.13 -16.69 5.81
C PRO A 220 3.33 -17.57 6.20
N TRP A 221 4.10 -18.02 5.21
CA TRP A 221 5.31 -18.84 5.38
C TRP A 221 6.61 -18.02 5.45
N GLY A 222 6.58 -16.71 5.17
CA GLY A 222 7.77 -15.86 5.08
C GLY A 222 7.64 -14.80 3.99
N SER A 223 8.56 -14.79 3.02
CA SER A 223 8.51 -13.81 1.93
C SER A 223 9.14 -14.30 0.63
N ALA A 224 8.71 -13.70 -0.48
CA ALA A 224 9.32 -13.89 -1.78
C ALA A 224 9.71 -12.55 -2.39
N THR A 225 10.97 -12.41 -2.80
CA THR A 225 11.49 -11.20 -3.44
C THR A 225 11.86 -11.49 -4.88
N THR A 226 11.24 -10.81 -5.86
CA THR A 226 11.65 -10.94 -7.26
C THR A 226 12.96 -10.18 -7.47
N ILE A 227 14.00 -10.89 -7.90
CA ILE A 227 15.34 -10.35 -8.16
C ILE A 227 15.43 -9.86 -9.61
N LEU A 228 14.92 -10.67 -10.54
CA LEU A 228 14.99 -10.41 -11.97
C LEU A 228 13.85 -11.15 -12.67
N GLU A 229 13.24 -10.53 -13.68
CA GLU A 229 12.18 -11.13 -14.47
C GLU A 229 12.22 -10.64 -15.91
N ASN A 230 11.82 -11.50 -16.83
CA ASN A 230 11.44 -11.14 -18.18
C ASN A 230 10.29 -12.05 -18.67
N THR A 231 10.08 -12.10 -19.98
CA THR A 231 8.99 -12.87 -20.58
C THR A 231 9.14 -14.39 -20.51
N ILE A 232 10.34 -14.92 -20.23
CA ILE A 232 10.64 -16.36 -20.27
C ILE A 232 11.13 -16.91 -18.93
N TYR A 233 11.60 -16.07 -18.01
CA TYR A 233 12.04 -16.47 -16.69
C TYR A 233 11.72 -15.44 -15.60
N ARG A 234 11.61 -15.92 -14.36
CA ARG A 234 11.56 -15.12 -13.14
C ARG A 234 12.48 -15.73 -12.09
N ILE A 235 13.35 -14.91 -11.51
CA ILE A 235 14.27 -15.30 -10.43
C ILE A 235 13.79 -14.66 -9.14
N ARG A 236 13.60 -15.46 -8.09
CA ARG A 236 13.14 -15.01 -6.79
C ARG A 236 14.06 -15.47 -5.67
N MET A 237 14.20 -14.64 -4.64
CA MET A 237 14.66 -15.05 -3.32
C MET A 237 13.45 -15.45 -2.48
N LEU A 238 13.39 -16.69 -2.03
CA LEU A 238 12.41 -17.15 -1.05
C LEU A 238 13.08 -17.19 0.33
N GLU A 239 12.43 -16.60 1.32
CA GLU A 239 12.82 -16.70 2.73
C GLU A 239 11.69 -17.37 3.50
N ILE A 240 11.89 -18.63 3.90
CA ILE A 240 10.88 -19.47 4.54
C ILE A 240 11.21 -19.59 6.02
N GLN A 241 10.26 -19.19 6.87
CA GLN A 241 10.44 -19.22 8.31
C GLN A 241 10.49 -20.66 8.86
N PRO A 242 11.18 -20.89 10.00
CA PRO A 242 11.25 -22.20 10.64
C PRO A 242 9.88 -22.86 10.82
N GLY A 243 9.77 -24.13 10.44
CA GLY A 243 8.53 -24.91 10.55
C GLY A 243 7.40 -24.51 9.60
N LYS A 244 7.66 -23.60 8.64
CA LYS A 244 6.68 -23.21 7.62
C LYS A 244 6.94 -23.92 6.30
N SER A 245 5.89 -24.00 5.48
CA SER A 245 5.97 -24.52 4.11
C SER A 245 5.04 -23.77 3.19
N LEU A 246 5.34 -23.83 1.90
CA LEU A 246 4.40 -23.49 0.85
C LEU A 246 3.27 -24.54 0.82
N SER A 247 2.16 -24.20 0.16
CA SER A 247 1.10 -25.17 -0.15
C SER A 247 1.63 -26.25 -1.11
N LEU A 248 1.01 -27.44 -1.11
CA LEU A 248 1.27 -28.39 -2.18
C LEU A 248 0.66 -27.83 -3.45
N GLN A 249 1.47 -27.74 -4.51
CA GLN A 249 1.06 -27.07 -5.73
C GLN A 249 1.67 -27.69 -6.98
N SER A 250 1.16 -27.31 -8.15
CA SER A 250 1.74 -27.63 -9.45
C SER A 250 1.57 -26.45 -10.42
N HIS A 251 2.37 -26.45 -11.49
CA HIS A 251 2.37 -25.42 -12.54
C HIS A 251 2.36 -26.09 -13.90
N GLN A 252 1.45 -25.71 -14.81
CA GLN A 252 1.35 -26.36 -16.12
C GLN A 252 2.25 -25.69 -17.16
N GLN A 253 2.51 -24.39 -16.99
CA GLN A 253 3.19 -23.58 -18.01
C GLN A 253 4.69 -23.35 -17.73
N ARG A 254 5.14 -23.57 -16.48
CA ARG A 254 6.53 -23.34 -16.06
C ARG A 254 7.15 -24.50 -15.28
N SER A 255 8.47 -24.63 -15.41
CA SER A 255 9.31 -25.42 -14.51
C SER A 255 9.99 -24.51 -13.50
N GLU A 256 10.48 -25.09 -12.42
CA GLU A 256 11.24 -24.36 -11.39
C GLU A 256 12.56 -25.06 -11.08
N HIS A 257 13.57 -24.27 -10.71
CA HIS A 257 14.83 -24.77 -10.17
C HIS A 257 15.12 -24.02 -8.88
N TRP A 258 15.25 -24.77 -7.78
CA TRP A 258 15.56 -24.23 -6.47
C TRP A 258 16.99 -24.54 -6.08
N VAL A 259 17.71 -23.54 -5.58
CA VAL A 259 19.06 -23.67 -5.01
C VAL A 259 19.03 -23.16 -3.58
N VAL A 260 19.45 -23.98 -2.62
CA VAL A 260 19.52 -23.58 -1.20
C VAL A 260 20.74 -22.69 -1.00
N LEU A 261 20.53 -21.48 -0.48
CA LEU A 261 21.62 -20.57 -0.12
C LEU A 261 22.01 -20.69 1.36
N GLU A 262 21.03 -20.84 2.24
CA GLU A 262 21.21 -20.92 3.69
C GLU A 262 20.10 -21.79 4.30
N GLY A 263 20.45 -22.62 5.28
CA GLY A 263 19.50 -23.45 6.02
C GLY A 263 19.22 -24.82 5.38
N THR A 264 18.10 -25.44 5.75
CA THR A 264 17.73 -26.80 5.33
C THR A 264 16.34 -26.82 4.70
N ALA A 265 16.25 -27.28 3.45
CA ALA A 265 15.00 -27.38 2.72
C ALA A 265 14.42 -28.79 2.78
N ASP A 266 13.13 -28.90 3.07
CA ASP A 266 12.32 -30.11 2.89
C ASP A 266 11.55 -29.99 1.57
N VAL A 267 12.01 -30.73 0.56
CA VAL A 267 11.46 -30.70 -0.79
C VAL A 267 10.66 -31.97 -1.02
N GLN A 268 9.37 -31.80 -1.31
CA GLN A 268 8.53 -32.84 -1.87
C GLN A 268 8.39 -32.63 -3.38
N ARG A 269 8.65 -33.67 -4.17
CA ARG A 269 8.50 -33.70 -5.63
C ARG A 269 7.83 -35.00 -6.06
N GLY A 270 6.53 -34.97 -6.29
CA GLY A 270 5.71 -36.17 -6.47
C GLY A 270 5.71 -37.01 -5.18
N ASP A 271 6.07 -38.28 -5.31
CA ASP A 271 6.20 -39.22 -4.19
C ASP A 271 7.56 -39.12 -3.47
N GLU A 272 8.51 -38.40 -4.06
CA GLU A 272 9.86 -38.22 -3.51
C GLU A 272 9.87 -37.11 -2.45
N LYS A 273 10.55 -37.37 -1.32
CA LYS A 273 10.87 -36.37 -0.30
C LYS A 273 12.38 -36.34 -0.08
N VAL A 274 12.98 -35.16 -0.25
CA VAL A 274 14.42 -34.95 -0.13
C VAL A 274 14.67 -33.76 0.79
N ILE A 275 15.64 -33.94 1.68
CA ILE A 275 16.20 -32.84 2.44
C ILE A 275 17.41 -32.29 1.68
N LEU A 276 17.41 -31.00 1.38
CA LEU A 276 18.53 -30.30 0.74
C LEU A 276 19.24 -29.39 1.73
N GLN A 277 20.57 -29.42 1.69
CA GLN A 277 21.47 -28.54 2.42
C GLN A 277 21.96 -27.39 1.53
N GLU A 278 22.71 -26.46 2.12
CA GLU A 278 23.32 -25.34 1.42
C GLU A 278 24.06 -25.77 0.15
N ASN A 279 23.86 -25.01 -0.93
CA ASN A 279 24.41 -25.23 -2.27
C ASN A 279 23.88 -26.51 -2.99
N GLU A 280 22.96 -27.26 -2.39
CA GLU A 280 22.21 -28.31 -3.08
C GLU A 280 20.99 -27.73 -3.82
N SER A 281 20.43 -28.48 -4.77
CA SER A 281 19.36 -27.98 -5.63
C SER A 281 18.33 -29.04 -6.02
N ALA A 282 17.12 -28.59 -6.35
CA ALA A 282 16.06 -29.42 -6.91
C ALA A 282 15.50 -28.78 -8.18
N TYR A 283 15.34 -29.60 -9.22
CA TYR A 283 14.58 -29.25 -10.42
C TYR A 283 13.15 -29.78 -10.32
N ILE A 284 12.18 -28.92 -10.58
CA ILE A 284 10.74 -29.18 -10.55
C ILE A 284 10.19 -29.11 -11.98
N PRO A 285 9.88 -30.25 -12.62
CA PRO A 285 9.30 -30.27 -13.96
C PRO A 285 7.89 -29.67 -14.01
N LYS A 286 7.46 -29.24 -15.20
CA LYS A 286 6.06 -28.85 -15.47
C LYS A 286 5.09 -29.97 -15.07
N GLY A 287 3.97 -29.60 -14.47
CA GLY A 287 2.91 -30.48 -14.00
C GLY A 287 3.25 -31.29 -12.74
N MET A 288 4.49 -31.20 -12.23
CA MET A 288 4.91 -31.94 -11.05
C MET A 288 4.27 -31.35 -9.79
N HIS A 289 3.61 -32.19 -8.99
CA HIS A 289 3.16 -31.81 -7.66
C HIS A 289 4.39 -31.62 -6.76
N HIS A 290 4.53 -30.46 -6.16
CA HIS A 290 5.69 -30.13 -5.35
C HIS A 290 5.34 -29.27 -4.15
N ARG A 291 6.19 -29.36 -3.12
CA ARG A 291 6.11 -28.52 -1.93
C ARG A 291 7.51 -28.21 -1.44
N LEU A 292 7.73 -26.97 -1.05
CA LEU A 292 8.94 -26.52 -0.38
C LEU A 292 8.62 -26.18 1.08
N GLY A 293 9.34 -26.77 2.01
CA GLY A 293 9.25 -26.53 3.44
C GLY A 293 10.59 -26.21 4.07
N ASN A 294 10.55 -25.62 5.26
CA ASN A 294 11.70 -25.42 6.12
C ASN A 294 11.51 -26.24 7.40
N THR A 295 12.27 -27.33 7.52
CA THR A 295 12.29 -28.20 8.72
C THR A 295 13.41 -27.84 9.70
N GLY A 296 14.24 -26.85 9.36
CA GLY A 296 15.28 -26.32 10.23
C GLY A 296 14.74 -25.37 11.30
N ASP A 297 15.66 -24.90 12.13
CA ASP A 297 15.45 -23.94 13.22
C ASP A 297 15.81 -22.49 12.84
N THR A 298 16.44 -22.30 11.68
CA THR A 298 16.82 -21.01 11.08
C THR A 298 16.00 -20.72 9.82
N THR A 299 15.95 -19.46 9.39
CA THR A 299 15.27 -19.08 8.14
C THR A 299 15.96 -19.74 6.95
N LEU A 300 15.18 -20.47 6.14
CA LEU A 300 15.65 -21.07 4.90
C LEU A 300 15.66 -20.01 3.80
N GLN A 301 16.80 -19.82 3.13
CA GLN A 301 16.92 -18.96 1.95
C GLN A 301 17.14 -19.79 0.69
N ILE A 302 16.30 -19.56 -0.33
CA ILE A 302 16.37 -20.24 -1.62
C ILE A 302 16.34 -19.25 -2.77
N ILE A 303 17.18 -19.51 -3.78
CA ILE A 303 16.99 -18.93 -5.11
C ILE A 303 16.08 -19.86 -5.92
N GLU A 304 14.94 -19.33 -6.32
CA GLU A 304 14.01 -19.97 -7.25
C GLU A 304 14.19 -19.36 -8.64
N VAL A 305 14.41 -20.21 -9.64
CA VAL A 305 14.40 -19.85 -11.06
C VAL A 305 13.19 -20.51 -11.70
N GLN A 306 12.20 -19.70 -12.06
CA GLN A 306 11.04 -20.10 -12.83
C GLN A 306 11.33 -19.90 -14.31
N GLN A 307 10.99 -20.88 -15.15
CA GLN A 307 11.18 -20.79 -16.60
C GLN A 307 9.99 -21.40 -17.35
N GLY A 308 9.42 -20.65 -18.30
CA GLY A 308 8.21 -21.06 -19.02
C GLY A 308 7.68 -19.99 -19.97
N GLU A 309 6.64 -20.33 -20.73
CA GLU A 309 5.95 -19.38 -21.63
C GLU A 309 4.99 -18.46 -20.86
N TYR A 310 4.63 -18.85 -19.62
CA TYR A 310 3.76 -18.08 -18.74
C TYR A 310 4.20 -18.24 -17.28
N LEU A 311 4.28 -17.12 -16.56
CA LEU A 311 4.82 -17.02 -15.19
C LEU A 311 3.81 -16.41 -14.20
N GLY A 312 2.54 -16.33 -14.58
CA GLY A 312 1.48 -15.78 -13.71
C GLY A 312 1.25 -16.63 -12.45
N ASP A 313 0.84 -15.98 -11.37
CA ASP A 313 0.47 -16.64 -10.10
C ASP A 313 -0.86 -17.42 -10.21
N ASP A 314 -1.60 -17.25 -11.30
CA ASP A 314 -2.82 -17.99 -11.66
C ASP A 314 -2.55 -19.35 -12.33
N ASP A 315 -1.31 -19.65 -12.75
CA ASP A 315 -0.86 -21.00 -13.14
C ASP A 315 -0.63 -21.93 -11.93
N ILE A 316 -0.93 -21.44 -10.72
CA ILE A 316 -0.74 -22.20 -9.47
C ILE A 316 -2.01 -23.00 -9.16
N GLU A 317 -1.96 -24.32 -9.37
CA GLU A 317 -2.99 -25.24 -8.88
C GLU A 317 -2.60 -25.76 -7.49
N ARG A 318 -3.52 -25.71 -6.52
CA ARG A 318 -3.26 -26.07 -5.11
C ARG A 318 -4.04 -27.31 -4.68
N PHE A 319 -3.41 -28.15 -3.86
CA PHE A 319 -3.93 -29.42 -3.35
C PHE A 319 -3.81 -29.55 -1.82
#